data_AF-I3E6F7-F1
#
_entry.id   AF-I3E6F7-F1
#
_cell.length_a   1.000
_cell.length_b   1.000
_cell.length_c   1.000
_cell.angle_alpha   90.00
_cell.angle_beta   90.00
_cell.angle_gamma   90.00
#
_symmetry.space_group_name_H-M   'P 1'
#
loop_
_entity.id
_entity.type
_entity.pdbx_description
1 polymer ?
#
loop_
_entity_poly.entity_id
_entity_poly.type
_entity_poly.pdbx_seq_one_letter_code
_entity_poly.pdbx_strand_id
1 'polypeptide(L)' 'MLIKWIMCNVPENKKEMFSQAQEQWAVLKSLDGFLGRVGGWDTNNTLKAGISWRRSMYIY' A
#
# COMPACT_ATOMS: atom_id res chain seq x y z
N MET A 1 16.88 -4.36 4.78
CA MET A 1 15.66 -3.72 4.25
C MET A 1 14.59 -4.78 4.14
N LEU A 2 13.39 -4.52 4.65
CA LEU A 2 12.25 -5.42 4.55
C LEU A 2 11.27 -4.88 3.51
N ILE A 3 10.83 -5.75 2.59
CA ILE A 3 9.77 -5.45 1.63
C ILE A 3 8.60 -6.39 1.91
N LYS A 4 7.40 -5.82 2.07
CA LYS A 4 6.15 -6.59 2.18
C LYS A 4 5.29 -6.32 0.96
N TRP A 5 4.82 -7.39 0.33
CA TRP A 5 3.83 -7.33 -0.74
C TRP A 5 2.48 -7.78 -0.22
N ILE A 6 1.46 -6.94 -0.40
CA ILE A 6 0.10 -7.19 0.07
C ILE A 6 -0.82 -7.17 -1.14
N MET A 7 -1.58 -8.25 -1.32
CA MET A 7 -2.60 -8.38 -2.36
C MET A 7 -3.98 -8.33 -1.74
N CYS A 8 -4.84 -7.49 -2.29
CA CYS A 8 -6.21 -7.32 -1.83
C CYS A 8 -7.17 -7.66 -2.96
N ASN A 9 -8.21 -8.45 -2.65
CA ASN A 9 -9.41 -8.51 -3.48
C ASN A 9 -10.41 -7.49 -2.89
N VAL A 10 -10.78 -6.49 -3.68
CA VAL A 10 -11.64 -5.39 -3.28
C VAL A 10 -12.97 -5.51 -4.01
N PRO A 11 -14.11 -5.54 -3.30
CA PRO A 11 -15.42 -5.48 -3.95
C PRO A 11 -15.59 -4.22 -4.79
N GLU A 12 -16.30 -4.31 -5.93
CA GLU A 12 -16.45 -3.19 -6.87
C GLU A 12 -16.99 -1.93 -6.19
N ASN A 13 -18.01 -2.07 -5.35
CA ASN A 13 -18.62 -0.97 -4.60
C ASN A 13 -17.74 -0.36 -3.50
N LYS A 14 -16.51 -0.85 -3.32
CA LYS A 14 -15.54 -0.37 -2.33
C LYS A 14 -14.26 0.18 -2.94
N LYS A 15 -14.09 0.15 -4.26
CA LYS A 15 -12.83 0.58 -4.91
C LYS A 15 -12.46 2.03 -4.62
N GLU A 16 -13.41 2.94 -4.70
CA GLU A 16 -13.17 4.35 -4.42
C GLU A 16 -12.77 4.57 -2.96
N MET A 17 -13.53 4.00 -2.02
CA MET A 17 -13.20 4.04 -0.58
C MET A 17 -11.82 3.43 -0.30
N PHE A 18 -11.47 2.34 -0.99
CA PHE A 18 -10.18 1.68 -0.85
C PHE A 18 -9.03 2.56 -1.35
N SER A 19 -9.19 3.21 -2.52
CA SER A 19 -8.20 4.17 -3.05
C SER A 19 -8.02 5.37 -2.09
N GLN A 20 -9.10 5.91 -1.55
CA GLN A 20 -9.04 7.00 -0.57
C GLN A 20 -8.32 6.58 0.72
N ALA A 21 -8.64 5.41 1.26
CA ALA A 21 -7.97 4.87 2.45
C ALA A 21 -6.48 4.62 2.19
N GLN A 22 -6.14 4.16 0.99
CA GLN A 22 -4.77 4.04 0.54
C GLN A 22 -4.05 5.39 0.57
N GLU A 23 -4.63 6.49 0.10
CA GLU A 23 -3.98 7.81 0.14
C GLU A 23 -3.74 8.32 1.56
N GLN A 24 -4.68 8.07 2.48
CA GLN A 24 -4.57 8.49 3.88
C GLN A 24 -3.35 7.90 4.62
N TRP A 25 -2.80 6.80 4.14
CA TRP A 25 -1.57 6.20 4.68
C TRP A 25 -0.31 7.06 4.46
N ALA A 26 -0.41 8.20 3.75
CA ALA A 26 0.66 9.18 3.66
C ALA A 26 1.16 9.66 5.04
N VAL A 27 0.32 9.61 6.07
CA VAL A 27 0.70 9.93 7.46
C VAL A 27 1.83 9.04 7.99
N LEU A 28 1.99 7.83 7.46
CA LEU A 28 3.00 6.87 7.91
C LEU A 28 4.42 7.22 7.42
N LYS A 29 4.56 8.25 6.57
CA LYS A 29 5.86 8.77 6.12
C LYS A 29 6.74 9.26 7.27
N SER A 30 6.16 9.65 8.40
CA SER A 30 6.89 10.11 9.58
C SER A 30 7.39 8.99 10.48
N LEU A 31 7.06 7.72 10.21
CA LEU A 31 7.49 6.60 11.04
C LEU A 31 8.95 6.25 10.81
N ASP A 32 9.67 6.00 11.89
CA ASP A 32 11.09 5.65 11.79
C ASP A 32 11.32 4.33 11.03
N GLY A 33 12.28 4.41 10.11
CA GLY A 33 12.58 3.34 9.18
C GLY A 33 11.56 3.19 8.05
N PHE A 34 10.54 4.04 7.92
CA PHE A 34 9.70 4.06 6.72
C PHE A 34 10.52 4.50 5.51
N LEU A 35 10.60 3.67 4.47
CA LEU A 35 11.31 4.00 3.23
C LEU A 35 10.37 4.35 2.09
N GLY A 36 9.15 3.84 2.13
CA GLY A 36 8.16 4.13 1.10
C GLY A 36 7.07 3.09 1.01
N ARG A 37 6.02 3.49 0.31
CA ARG A 37 4.95 2.62 -0.14
C ARG A 37 4.62 2.97 -1.58
N VAL A 38 4.38 1.94 -2.38
CA VAL A 38 3.75 2.06 -3.70
C VAL A 38 2.57 1.10 -3.76
N GLY A 39 1.57 1.42 -4.57
CA GLY A 39 0.45 0.53 -4.81
C GLY A 39 -0.25 0.87 -6.11
N GLY A 40 -1.10 -0.05 -6.56
CA GLY A 40 -1.84 0.11 -7.79
C GLY A 40 -2.87 -0.99 -7.98
N TRP A 41 -3.76 -0.76 -8.93
CA TRP A 41 -4.75 -1.71 -9.39
C TRP A 41 -4.15 -2.64 -10.45
N ASP A 42 -4.56 -3.89 -10.43
CA ASP A 42 -4.20 -4.85 -11.48
C ASP A 42 -4.91 -4.47 -12.79
N THR A 43 -4.15 -4.44 -13.89
CA THR A 43 -4.64 -4.02 -15.20
C THR A 43 -5.56 -5.05 -15.86
N ASN A 44 -5.43 -6.33 -15.50
CA ASN A 44 -6.26 -7.42 -16.01
C ASN A 44 -7.47 -7.69 -15.11
N ASN A 45 -7.34 -7.43 -13.80
CA ASN A 45 -8.43 -7.57 -12.85
C ASN A 45 -8.51 -6.37 -11.92
N THR A 46 -9.37 -5.41 -12.28
CA THR A 46 -9.51 -4.16 -11.53
C THR A 46 -10.05 -4.33 -10.11
N LEU A 47 -10.55 -5.51 -9.72
CA LEU A 47 -10.92 -5.83 -8.32
C LEU A 47 -9.72 -6.23 -7.47
N LYS A 48 -8.53 -6.37 -8.06
CA LYS A 48 -7.30 -6.70 -7.34
C LYS A 48 -6.41 -5.46 -7.23
N ALA A 49 -5.89 -5.23 -6.03
CA ALA A 49 -4.92 -4.19 -5.76
C ALA A 49 -3.67 -4.78 -5.11
N GLY A 50 -2.51 -4.30 -5.56
CA GLY A 50 -1.21 -4.61 -4.97
C GLY A 50 -0.68 -3.42 -4.17
N ILE A 51 -0.06 -3.69 -3.03
CA ILE A 51 0.63 -2.70 -2.20
C ILE A 51 2.01 -3.24 -1.82
N SER A 52 3.06 -2.49 -2.16
CA SER A 52 4.43 -2.74 -1.72
C SER A 52 4.79 -1.76 -0.61
N TRP A 53 5.26 -2.31 0.50
CA TRP A 53 5.76 -1.57 1.65
C TRP A 53 7.25 -1.80 1.82
N ARG A 54 8.01 -0.72 2.05
CA ARG A 54 9.46 -0.76 2.24
C ARG A 54 9.82 -0.14 3.59
N ARG A 55 10.59 -0.90 4.39
CA ARG A 55 11.10 -0.46 5.69
C ARG A 55 12.59 -0.75 5.82
N SER A 56 13.32 0.16 6.46
CA SER A 56 14.66 -0.11 6.97
C SER A 56 14.58 -1.16 8.08
N MET A 57 15.60 -2.02 8.15
CA MET A 57 15.74 -2.97 9.25
C MET A 57 16.53 -2.36 10.42
N TYR A 58 17.16 -1.22 10.17
CA TYR A 58 17.94 -0.45 11.14
C TYR A 58 17.21 0.86 11.40
N ILE A 59 16.89 1.10 12.66
CA ILE A 59 16.30 2.33 13.17
C ILE A 59 17.32 2.83 14.19
N TYR A 60 17.94 3.97 13.91
CA TYR A 60 19.00 4.57 14.74
C TYR A 60 18.40 5.64 15.64
#